data_AF-A0A0B0Q687-F1
#
_entry.id   AF-A0A0B0Q687-F1
#
_cell.length_a   1.000
_cell.length_b   1.000
_cell.length_c   1.000
_cell.angle_alpha   90.00
_cell.angle_beta   90.00
_cell.angle_gamma   90.00
#
_symmetry.space_group_name_H-M   'P 1'
#
loop_
_entity.id
_entity.type
_entity.pdbx_description
1 polymer ?
#
loop_
_entity_poly.entity_id
_entity_poly.type
_entity_poly.pdbx_seq_one_letter_code
_entity_poly.pdbx_strand_id
1 'polypeptide(L)' 'MKEREHYDSYELEESYDFEGGVRGRFYEPKKIPTTLRLDNDIILYFKKKASEQKVSYQSLINAFLRKEIGSL' A
#
# COMPACT_ATOMS: atom_id res chain seq x y z
N MET A 1 -2.21 -31.50 13.36
CA MET A 1 -1.54 -32.14 12.21
C MET A 1 -2.53 -32.80 11.25
N LYS A 2 -3.52 -33.56 11.75
CA LYS A 2 -4.55 -34.23 10.93
C LYS A 2 -5.49 -33.31 10.11
N GLU A 3 -5.69 -32.07 10.54
CA GLU A 3 -6.61 -31.13 9.87
C GLU A 3 -6.04 -30.52 8.58
N ARG A 4 -4.71 -30.57 8.40
CA ARG A 4 -4.05 -30.10 7.17
C ARG A 4 -4.10 -31.14 6.03
N GLU A 5 -4.14 -32.42 6.39
CA GLU A 5 -4.14 -33.54 5.44
C GLU A 5 -5.41 -33.57 4.56
N HIS A 6 -6.51 -32.97 5.03
CA HIS A 6 -7.76 -32.89 4.27
C HIS A 6 -7.66 -31.95 3.05
N TYR A 7 -6.68 -31.02 3.04
CA TYR A 7 -6.47 -30.11 1.92
C TYR A 7 -5.42 -30.63 0.92
N ASP A 8 -4.75 -31.74 1.22
CA ASP A 8 -3.74 -32.34 0.33
C ASP A 8 -4.38 -33.21 -0.76
N SER A 9 -5.62 -33.66 -0.57
CA SER A 9 -6.42 -34.32 -1.61
C SER A 9 -7.36 -33.33 -2.28
N TYR A 10 -6.88 -32.63 -3.31
CA TYR A 10 -7.74 -31.86 -4.20
C TYR A 10 -7.41 -32.18 -5.65
N GLU A 11 -8.45 -32.33 -6.46
CA GLU A 11 -8.32 -32.42 -7.92
C GLU A 11 -8.51 -31.01 -8.49
N LEU A 12 -7.58 -30.57 -9.34
CA LEU A 12 -7.72 -29.32 -10.07
C LEU A 12 -8.77 -29.50 -11.15
N GLU A 13 -9.71 -28.56 -11.26
CA GLU A 13 -10.62 -28.52 -12.39
C GLU A 13 -9.85 -28.21 -13.68
N GLU A 14 -10.30 -28.80 -14.79
CA GLU A 14 -9.70 -28.62 -16.11
C GLU A 14 -9.84 -27.17 -16.60
N SER A 15 -10.88 -26.46 -16.16
CA SER A 15 -11.11 -25.06 -16.50
C SER A 15 -11.77 -24.31 -15.35
N TYR A 16 -11.27 -23.11 -15.08
CA TYR A 16 -11.83 -22.19 -14.10
C TYR A 16 -12.46 -20.99 -14.81
N ASP A 17 -13.67 -20.60 -14.37
CA ASP A 17 -14.33 -19.39 -14.85
C ASP A 17 -13.74 -18.14 -14.17
N PHE A 18 -13.07 -17.31 -14.97
CA PHE A 18 -12.48 -16.04 -14.57
C PHE A 18 -13.21 -14.83 -15.18
N GLU A 19 -14.46 -14.97 -15.64
CA GLU A 19 -15.19 -13.87 -16.30
C GLU A 19 -15.33 -12.62 -15.41
N GLY A 20 -15.33 -12.78 -14.08
CA GLY A 20 -15.29 -11.67 -13.09
C GLY A 20 -13.89 -11.25 -12.63
N GLY A 21 -12.85 -11.89 -13.17
CA GLY A 21 -11.45 -11.73 -12.79
C GLY A 21 -10.89 -10.40 -13.29
N VAL A 22 -10.87 -9.38 -12.43
CA VAL A 22 -10.24 -8.10 -12.76
C VAL A 22 -8.72 -8.22 -12.60
N ARG A 23 -8.04 -8.46 -13.73
CA ARG A 23 -6.59 -8.50 -13.81
C ARG A 23 -6.00 -7.16 -13.33
N GLY A 24 -5.20 -7.20 -12.27
CA GLY A 24 -4.48 -6.01 -11.79
C GLY A 24 -5.32 -5.01 -10.99
N ARG A 25 -6.25 -5.46 -10.12
CA ARG A 25 -6.68 -4.61 -8.98
C ARG A 25 -5.53 -4.43 -7.98
N PHE A 26 -4.41 -3.90 -8.44
CA PHE A 26 -3.48 -3.23 -7.55
C PHE A 26 -4.27 -2.08 -6.93
N TYR A 27 -4.28 -2.02 -5.62
CA TYR A 27 -4.79 -0.85 -4.93
C TYR A 27 -4.07 0.38 -5.49
N GLU A 28 -4.78 1.23 -6.22
CA GLU A 28 -4.27 2.51 -6.69
C GLU A 28 -4.62 3.56 -5.63
N PRO A 29 -3.64 4.00 -4.82
CA PRO A 29 -3.91 5.01 -3.81
C PRO A 29 -4.21 6.35 -4.49
N LYS A 30 -5.49 6.71 -4.52
CA LYS A 30 -5.96 8.01 -4.97
C LYS A 30 -5.56 9.07 -3.93
N LYS A 31 -4.79 10.08 -4.35
CA LYS A 31 -4.48 11.23 -3.50
C LYS A 31 -5.75 12.05 -3.31
N ILE A 32 -6.24 12.11 -2.07
CA ILE A 32 -7.39 12.94 -1.70
C ILE A 32 -6.83 14.23 -1.09
N PRO A 33 -7.20 15.43 -1.61
CA PRO A 33 -6.84 16.68 -0.96
C PRO A 33 -7.58 16.76 0.37
N THR A 34 -6.84 16.84 1.47
CA THR A 34 -7.40 16.91 2.82
C THR A 34 -6.58 17.87 3.66
N THR A 35 -7.25 18.63 4.52
CA THR A 35 -6.60 19.50 5.49
C THR A 35 -6.14 18.68 6.70
N LEU A 36 -4.83 18.60 6.91
CA LEU A 36 -4.20 17.92 8.05
C LEU A 36 -3.36 18.94 8.83
N ARG A 37 -3.46 18.94 10.16
CA ARG A 37 -2.59 19.76 11.02
C ARG A 37 -1.32 18.97 11.32
N LEU A 38 -0.17 19.57 11.05
CA LEU A 38 1.16 19.06 11.37
C LEU A 38 1.94 20.15 12.08
N ASP A 39 2.82 19.74 12.99
CA ASP A 39 3.69 20.67 13.69
C ASP A 39 4.73 21.29 12.75
N ASN A 40 5.16 22.52 13.08
CA ASN A 40 6.02 23.31 12.21
C ASN A 40 7.41 22.67 12.01
N ASP A 41 7.94 22.02 13.05
CA ASP A 41 9.21 21.29 13.02
C ASP A 41 9.15 20.08 12.08
N ILE A 42 8.05 19.32 12.10
CA ILE A 42 7.78 18.21 11.17
C ILE A 42 7.76 18.74 9.74
N ILE A 43 7.03 19.82 9.47
CA ILE A 43 6.97 20.44 8.14
C ILE A 43 8.37 20.86 7.67
N LEU A 44 9.16 21.49 8.55
CA LEU A 44 10.51 21.93 8.24
C LEU A 44 11.45 20.76 7.93
N TYR A 45 11.39 19.70 8.72
CA TYR A 45 12.14 18.46 8.50
C TYR A 45 11.85 17.87 7.11
N PHE A 46 10.56 17.71 6.77
CA PHE A 46 10.17 17.14 5.49
C PHE A 46 10.52 18.05 4.30
N LYS A 47 10.44 19.37 4.45
CA LYS A 47 10.88 20.33 3.40
C LYS A 47 12.38 20.22 3.12
N LYS A 48 13.21 20.18 4.17
CA LYS A 48 14.66 20.03 4.03
C LYS A 48 15.01 18.72 3.30
N LYS A 49 14.46 17.61 3.78
CA LYS A 49 14.68 16.27 3.21
C LYS A 49 14.18 16.15 1.77
N ALA A 50 13.04 16.77 1.47
CA ALA A 50 12.47 16.78 0.12
C ALA A 50 13.34 17.58 -0.86
N SER A 51 13.97 18.67 -0.41
CA SER A 51 14.90 19.45 -1.22
C SER A 51 16.16 18.66 -1.57
N GLU A 52 16.70 17.86 -0.63
CA GLU A 52 17.85 16.99 -0.88
C GLU A 52 17.52 15.89 -1.90
N GLN A 53 16.31 15.33 -1.83
CA GLN A 53 15.85 14.23 -2.69
C GLN A 53 15.20 14.69 -4.01
N LYS A 54 15.04 16.01 -4.23
CA LYS A 54 14.32 16.60 -5.38
C LYS A 54 12.90 16.06 -5.56
N VAL A 55 12.19 15.81 -4.46
CA VAL A 55 10.78 15.35 -4.45
C VAL A 55 9.89 16.38 -3.75
N SER A 56 8.57 16.26 -3.89
CA SER A 56 7.63 17.08 -3.11
C SER A 56 7.55 16.59 -1.66
N TYR A 57 7.60 17.51 -0.70
CA TYR A 57 7.46 17.19 0.73
C TYR A 57 6.14 16.46 1.05
N GLN A 58 5.04 16.78 0.35
CA GLN A 58 3.76 16.09 0.50
C GLN A 58 3.83 14.62 0.04
N SER A 59 4.63 14.34 -1.00
CA SER A 59 4.83 12.98 -1.47
C SER A 59 5.73 12.19 -0.51
N LEU A 60 6.71 12.87 0.10
CA LEU A 60 7.60 12.28 1.11
C LEU A 60 6.82 11.92 2.39
N ILE A 61 5.95 12.83 2.86
CA ILE A 61 5.06 12.58 4.01
C ILE A 61 4.18 11.35 3.73
N ASN A 62 3.53 11.30 2.57
CA ASN A 62 2.69 10.16 2.19
C ASN A 62 3.48 8.84 2.12
N ALA A 63 4.69 8.86 1.57
CA ALA A 63 5.55 7.68 1.52
C ALA A 63 5.95 7.21 2.92
N PHE A 64 6.27 8.14 3.83
CA PHE A 64 6.58 7.84 5.22
C PHE A 64 5.38 7.20 5.93
N LEU A 65 4.19 7.80 5.84
CA LEU A 65 2.98 7.25 6.45
C LEU A 65 2.63 5.85 5.91
N ARG A 66 2.81 5.61 4.60
CA ARG A 66 2.61 4.28 4.02
C ARG A 66 3.57 3.24 4.56
N LYS A 67 4.82 3.62 4.83
CA LYS A 67 5.81 2.71 5.41
C LYS A 67 5.40 2.30 6.81
N GLU A 68 4.94 3.23 7.64
CA GLU A 68 4.47 2.94 8.99
C GLU A 68 3.21 2.06 8.97
N ILE A 69 2.24 2.35 8.10
CA ILE A 69 0.99 1.56 7.98
C ILE A 69 1.25 0.18 7.37
N GLY A 70 2.11 0.08 6.35
CA GLY A 70 2.45 -1.20 5.71
C GLY A 70 3.45 -2.05 6.49
N SER A 71 3.95 -1.54 7.62
CA SER A 71 4.78 -2.27 8.58
C SER A 71 3.95 -2.84 9.75
N LEU A 72 2.62 -2.69 9.71
CA LEU A 72 1.64 -3.38 10.56
C LEU A 72 1.10 -4.61 9.82
#